data_AF-A0A822XID5-F1
#
_entry.id   AF-A0A822XID5-F1
#
_cell.length_a   1.000
_cell.length_b   1.000
_cell.length_c   1.000
_cell.angle_alpha   90.00
_cell.angle_beta   90.00
_cell.angle_gamma   90.00
#
_symmetry.space_group_name_H-M   'P 1'
#
loop_
_entity.id
_entity.type
_entity.pdbx_description
1 polymer ?
#
loop_
_entity_poly.entity_id
_entity_poly.type
_entity_poly.pdbx_seq_one_letter_code
_entity_poly.pdbx_strand_id
1 'polypeptide(L)' 'MQIEKGGAYWVHNLGILDSIGDESIDEILQSWNGFCASTEVLLKDNGDLSIGSAFVSQVHILCKYGLDSLVQDYFLREL' A
#
# COMPACT_ATOMS: atom_id res chain seq x y z
N MET A 1 21.10 24.87 -28.58
CA MET A 1 20.63 25.01 -27.19
C MET A 1 20.07 23.66 -26.78
N GLN A 2 20.87 22.89 -26.05
CA GLN A 2 20.48 21.58 -25.54
C GLN A 2 19.57 21.82 -24.33
N ILE A 3 18.38 21.23 -24.34
CA ILE A 3 17.57 21.12 -23.13
C ILE A 3 17.39 19.62 -22.89
N GLU A 4 18.35 19.05 -22.18
CA GLU A 4 18.18 17.78 -21.49
C GLU A 4 17.17 18.00 -20.38
N LYS A 5 15.91 17.61 -20.62
CA LYS A 5 14.97 17.37 -19.54
C LYS A 5 14.95 15.87 -19.31
N GLY A 6 15.83 15.41 -18.41
CA GLY A 6 15.71 14.12 -17.75
C GLY A 6 14.44 14.10 -16.91
N GLY A 7 13.29 13.98 -17.57
CA GLY A 7 12.07 13.54 -16.93
C GLY A 7 12.18 12.03 -16.79
N ALA A 8 12.37 11.53 -15.57
CA ALA A 8 12.07 10.15 -15.29
C ALA A 8 10.57 9.97 -15.56
N TYR A 9 10.24 9.52 -16.77
CA TYR A 9 8.92 8.98 -17.04
C TYR A 9 8.82 7.75 -16.15
N TRP A 10 8.02 7.84 -15.09
CA TRP A 10 7.54 6.66 -14.39
C TRP A 10 6.71 5.89 -15.39
N VAL A 11 7.37 5.03 -16.17
CA VAL A 11 6.70 3.96 -16.89
C VAL A 11 6.21 3.07 -15.76
N HIS A 12 4.96 3.27 -15.36
CA HIS A 12 4.27 2.31 -14.51
C HIS A 12 4.35 0.99 -15.26
N ASN A 13 5.24 0.11 -14.82
CA ASN A 13 5.46 -1.17 -15.44
C ASN A 13 4.24 -2.02 -15.13
N LEU A 14 3.17 -1.85 -15.92
CA LEU A 14 1.97 -2.67 -15.84
C LEU A 14 2.27 -4.13 -16.15
N GLY A 15 3.46 -4.46 -16.67
CA GLY A 15 3.98 -5.83 -16.74
C GLY A 15 4.14 -6.48 -15.38
N ILE A 16 4.17 -5.71 -14.27
CA ILE A 16 4.08 -6.29 -12.93
C ILE A 16 2.73 -6.97 -12.71
N LEU A 17 1.64 -6.48 -13.33
CA LEU A 17 0.32 -7.11 -13.24
C LEU A 17 0.29 -8.50 -13.88
N ASP A 18 1.13 -8.73 -14.89
CA ASP A 18 1.28 -10.04 -15.56
C ASP A 18 2.05 -11.05 -14.69
N SER A 19 2.76 -10.57 -13.65
CA SER A 19 3.47 -11.39 -12.67
C SER A 19 2.67 -11.67 -11.40
N ILE A 20 1.53 -11.00 -11.21
CA ILE A 20 0.64 -11.20 -10.07
C ILE A 20 -0.27 -12.39 -10.41
N GLY A 21 0.10 -13.59 -9.95
CA GLY A 21 -0.79 -14.75 -10.00
C GLY A 21 -1.96 -14.61 -9.02
N ASP A 22 -3.01 -15.43 -9.21
CA ASP A 22 -4.23 -15.40 -8.39
C ASP A 22 -3.95 -15.44 -6.87
N GLU A 23 -2.95 -16.22 -6.44
CA GLU A 23 -2.51 -16.29 -5.03
C GLU A 23 -1.98 -14.95 -4.51
N SER A 24 -1.29 -14.18 -5.36
CA SER A 24 -0.84 -12.83 -5.03
C SER A 24 -1.99 -11.83 -4.99
N ILE A 25 -3.04 -12.02 -5.81
CA ILE A 25 -4.24 -11.17 -5.76
C ILE A 25 -4.96 -11.38 -4.42
N ASP A 26 -5.15 -12.63 -4.02
CA ASP A 26 -5.80 -12.96 -2.74
C ASP A 26 -5.00 -12.42 -1.54
N GLU A 27 -3.66 -12.55 -1.56
CA GLU A 27 -2.79 -11.97 -0.53
C GLU A 27 -2.94 -10.44 -0.48
N ILE A 28 -2.92 -9.75 -1.63
CA ILE A 28 -3.12 -8.29 -1.71
C ILE A 28 -4.48 -7.89 -1.13
N LEU A 29 -5.57 -8.57 -1.53
CA LEU A 29 -6.93 -8.24 -1.10
C LEU A 29 -7.11 -8.46 0.40
N GLN A 30 -6.59 -9.57 0.95
CA GLN A 30 -6.65 -9.85 2.38
C GLN A 30 -5.85 -8.82 3.17
N SER A 31 -4.64 -8.49 2.71
CA SER A 31 -3.81 -7.48 3.36
C SER A 31 -4.40 -6.09 3.30
N TRP A 32 -5.00 -5.72 2.18
CA TRP A 32 -5.70 -4.44 2.02
C TRP A 32 -6.86 -4.31 3.01
N ASN A 33 -7.72 -5.33 3.10
CA ASN A 33 -8.84 -5.33 4.04
C ASN A 33 -8.37 -5.27 5.50
N GLY A 34 -7.32 -6.03 5.84
CA GLY A 34 -6.72 -6.00 7.18
C GLY A 34 -6.09 -4.66 7.52
N PHE A 35 -5.45 -4.00 6.55
CA PHE A 35 -4.88 -2.67 6.68
C PHE A 35 -5.97 -1.62 6.93
N CYS A 36 -7.07 -1.62 6.16
CA CYS A 36 -8.19 -0.69 6.37
C CYS A 36 -8.80 -0.85 7.77
N ALA A 37 -9.09 -2.08 8.19
CA ALA A 37 -9.65 -2.35 9.52
C ALA A 37 -8.70 -1.91 10.65
N SER A 38 -7.40 -2.18 10.48
CA SER A 38 -6.36 -1.75 11.43
C SER A 38 -6.24 -0.23 11.51
N THR A 39 -6.33 0.45 10.36
CA THR A 39 -6.30 1.91 10.27
C THR A 39 -7.49 2.53 11.00
N GLU A 40 -8.71 2.01 10.77
CA GLU A 40 -9.90 2.46 11.50
C GLU A 40 -9.72 2.31 13.01
N VAL A 41 -9.22 1.16 13.48
CA VAL A 41 -8.99 0.90 14.91
C VAL A 41 -7.92 1.80 15.51
N LEU A 42 -6.84 2.11 14.78
CA LEU A 42 -5.77 2.99 15.24
C LEU A 42 -6.22 4.45 15.36
N LEU A 43 -7.04 4.92 14.42
CA LEU A 43 -7.41 6.32 14.31
C LEU A 43 -8.67 6.69 15.12
N LYS A 44 -9.44 5.70 15.57
CA LYS A 44 -10.66 5.92 16.34
C LYS A 44 -10.39 6.24 17.81
N ASP A 45 -10.96 7.36 18.30
CA ASP A 45 -10.98 7.89 19.67
C ASP A 45 -9.73 7.65 20.52
N ASN A 46 -9.58 6.43 21.05
CA ASN A 46 -8.53 6.07 22.00
C ASN A 46 -7.48 5.09 21.43
N GLY A 47 -7.53 4.81 20.12
CA GLY A 47 -6.56 4.06 19.31
C GLY A 47 -5.99 2.80 19.96
N ASP A 48 -6.41 1.61 19.53
CA ASP A 48 -5.83 0.38 20.07
C ASP A 48 -4.46 0.08 19.45
N LEU A 49 -3.38 0.46 20.14
CA LEU A 49 -2.00 0.21 19.69
C LEU A 49 -1.61 -1.28 19.69
N SER A 50 -2.41 -2.16 20.30
CA SER A 50 -2.12 -3.61 20.29
C SER A 50 -2.18 -4.21 18.88
N ILE A 51 -2.89 -3.55 17.96
CA ILE A 51 -3.01 -3.97 16.56
C ILE A 51 -1.78 -3.58 15.72
N GLY A 52 -0.83 -2.80 16.27
CA GLY A 52 0.29 -2.23 15.52
C GLY A 52 1.15 -3.26 14.77
N SER A 53 1.33 -4.46 15.34
CA SER A 53 2.05 -5.55 14.66
C SER A 53 1.31 -6.08 13.43
N ALA A 54 -0.01 -6.23 13.53
CA ALA A 54 -0.86 -6.61 12.40
C ALA A 54 -0.85 -5.52 11.33
N PHE A 55 -0.99 -4.25 11.72
CA PHE A 55 -0.90 -3.10 10.82
C PHE A 55 0.40 -3.10 10.01
N VAL A 56 1.56 -3.20 10.71
CA VAL A 56 2.87 -3.20 10.05
C VAL A 56 3.03 -4.40 9.11
N SER A 57 2.53 -5.58 9.50
CA SER A 57 2.55 -6.76 8.63
C SER A 57 1.78 -6.53 7.34
N GLN A 58 0.58 -5.93 7.41
CA GLN A 58 -0.22 -5.66 6.21
C GLN A 58 0.43 -4.59 5.32
N VAL A 59 0.96 -3.52 5.92
CA VAL A 59 1.70 -2.49 5.17
C VAL A 59 2.90 -3.11 4.45
N HIS A 60 3.65 -4.00 5.12
CA HIS A 60 4.81 -4.64 4.51
C HIS A 60 4.43 -5.49 3.28
N ILE A 61 3.34 -6.24 3.36
CA ILE A 61 2.83 -7.03 2.22
C ILE A 61 2.40 -6.11 1.07
N LEU A 62 1.65 -5.05 1.36
CA LEU A 62 1.21 -4.10 0.33
C LEU A 62 2.40 -3.38 -0.33
N CYS A 63 3.41 -2.98 0.43
CA CYS A 63 4.67 -2.43 -0.08
C CYS A 63 5.48 -3.42 -0.92
N LYS A 64 5.51 -4.72 -0.55
CA LYS A 64 6.13 -5.78 -1.37
C LYS A 64 5.53 -5.82 -2.78
N TYR A 65 4.26 -5.46 -2.94
CA TYR A 65 3.58 -5.38 -4.23
C TYR A 65 3.60 -3.98 -4.88
N GLY A 66 4.35 -3.02 -4.31
CA GLY A 66 4.47 -1.67 -4.87
C GLY A 66 3.22 -0.80 -4.68
N LEU A 67 2.40 -1.10 -3.67
CA LEU A 67 1.18 -0.34 -3.34
C LEU A 67 1.44 0.75 -2.30
N ASP A 68 2.68 1.21 -2.16
CA ASP A 68 3.13 2.15 -1.12
C ASP A 68 2.35 3.46 -1.17
N SER A 69 2.20 4.02 -2.37
CA SER A 69 1.45 5.26 -2.58
C SER A 69 -0.02 5.12 -2.18
N LEU A 70 -0.63 3.98 -2.49
CA LEU A 70 -2.04 3.72 -2.13
C LEU A 70 -2.23 3.63 -0.62
N VAL A 71 -1.30 2.95 0.07
CA VAL A 71 -1.29 2.85 1.53
C VAL A 71 -1.16 4.23 2.18
N GLN A 72 -0.22 5.05 1.69
CA GLN A 72 -0.02 6.41 2.19
C GLN A 72 -1.24 7.30 1.95
N ASP A 73 -1.77 7.31 0.73
CA ASP A 73 -2.94 8.11 0.36
C ASP A 73 -4.17 7.75 1.19
N TYR A 74 -4.39 6.45 1.44
CA TYR A 74 -5.49 6.00 2.28
C TYR A 74 -5.28 6.40 3.75
N PHE A 75 -4.12 6.11 4.32
CA PHE A 75 -3.85 6.43 5.72
C PHE A 75 -4.00 7.93 6.00
N LEU A 76 -3.47 8.79 5.13
CA LEU A 76 -3.56 10.25 5.26
C LEU A 76 -4.98 10.79 5.08
N ARG A 77 -5.83 10.10 4.32
CA ARG A 77 -7.24 10.46 4.17
C ARG A 77 -8.07 10.14 5.41
N GLU A 78 -7.74 9.06 6.11
CA GLU A 78 -8.47 8.63 7.31
C GLU A 78 -8.00 9.34 8.60
N LEU A 79 -6.81 9.95 8.58
CA LEU A 79 -6.24 10.75 9.67
C LEU A 79 -7.01 12.06 9.89
#